data_AF-A0A9D7T0S0-F1
#
_entry.id   AF-A0A9D7T0S0-F1
#
_cell.length_a   1.000
_cell.length_b   1.000
_cell.length_c   1.000
_cell.angle_alpha   90.00
_cell.angle_beta   90.00
_cell.angle_gamma   90.00
#
_symmetry.space_group_name_H-M   'P 1'
#
loop_
_entity.id
_entity.type
_entity.pdbx_description
1 polymer ?
#
loop_
_entity_poly.entity_id
_entity_poly.type
_entity_poly.pdbx_seq_one_letter_code
_entity_poly.pdbx_strand_id
1 'polypeptide(L)'
;MKLTLLAMVFVSLAGPLLSVELGDGYKKVVDEMGLPLNKIEAGSLLILTYPDSSVRLRDDRVVMMKIAGVEAGFTYSKVIAQLGDPASKIEVSGTQILNYLDMTIKLQGGKVIAIKNAGQVR
;
A
#
# COMPACT_ATOMS: atom_id res chain seq x y z
N MET A 1 21.71 46.34 16.49
CA MET A 1 21.57 46.42 15.02
C MET A 1 21.08 45.06 14.52
N LYS A 2 19.90 45.07 13.88
CA LYS A 2 19.31 44.12 12.93
C LYS A 2 19.86 42.67 12.91
N LEU A 3 19.07 41.73 13.44
CA LEU A 3 19.18 40.30 13.08
C LEU A 3 17.85 39.87 12.44
N THR A 4 17.92 39.61 11.14
CA THR A 4 16.85 39.15 10.25
C THR A 4 16.32 37.77 10.68
N LEU A 5 15.05 37.72 11.08
CA LEU A 5 14.32 36.48 11.33
C LEU A 5 13.77 35.95 9.99
N LEU A 6 14.50 35.04 9.35
CA LEU A 6 14.07 34.34 8.15
C LEU A 6 13.18 33.16 8.57
N ALA A 7 11.86 33.36 8.54
CA ALA A 7 10.88 32.31 8.79
C ALA A 7 10.86 31.34 7.59
N MET A 8 11.53 30.21 7.73
CA MET A 8 11.48 29.09 6.79
C MET A 8 10.17 28.32 7.02
N VAL A 9 9.14 28.67 6.25
CA VAL A 9 7.87 27.93 6.22
C VAL A 9 8.11 26.60 5.52
N PHE A 10 8.32 25.54 6.30
CA PHE A 10 8.32 24.16 5.83
C PHE A 10 6.87 23.76 5.57
N VAL A 11 6.37 23.99 4.35
CA VAL A 11 5.09 23.44 3.90
C VAL A 11 5.31 21.95 3.66
N SER A 12 5.08 21.14 4.69
CA SER A 12 4.92 19.69 4.51
C SER A 12 3.63 19.46 3.73
N LEU A 13 3.75 19.16 2.43
CA LEU A 13 2.67 18.54 1.67
C LEU A 13 2.37 17.18 2.32
N ALA A 14 1.41 17.17 3.25
CA ALA A 14 0.74 15.95 3.66
C ALA A 14 -0.12 15.51 2.46
N GLY A 15 0.48 14.72 1.57
CA GLY A 15 -0.30 14.01 0.55
C GLY A 15 -1.34 13.12 1.24
N PRO A 16 -2.54 12.94 0.67
CA PRO A 16 -3.52 12.02 1.21
C PRO A 16 -2.90 10.62 1.23
N LEU A 17 -2.61 10.13 2.43
CA LEU A 17 -2.25 8.74 2.67
C LEU A 17 -3.52 7.94 2.38
N LEU A 18 -3.63 7.40 1.17
CA LEU A 18 -4.68 6.48 0.77
C LEU A 18 -4.71 5.30 1.75
N SER A 19 -5.64 5.33 2.70
CA SER A 19 -5.65 4.44 3.86
C SER A 19 -6.87 3.53 3.80
N VAL A 20 -6.93 2.73 2.74
CA VAL A 20 -7.86 1.60 2.66
C VAL A 20 -7.28 0.43 3.45
N GLU A 21 -8.04 -0.05 4.42
CA GLU A 21 -7.64 -1.06 5.39
C GLU A 21 -8.55 -2.30 5.33
N LEU A 22 -8.06 -3.42 5.86
CA LEU A 22 -8.91 -4.61 6.07
C LEU A 22 -10.06 -4.26 7.02
N GLY A 23 -11.28 -4.66 6.66
CA GLY A 23 -12.50 -4.33 7.39
C GLY A 23 -13.15 -3.01 6.97
N ASP A 24 -12.51 -2.22 6.10
CA ASP A 24 -13.15 -1.03 5.54
C ASP A 24 -14.37 -1.37 4.69
N GLY A 25 -15.33 -0.45 4.65
CA GLY A 25 -16.54 -0.58 3.85
C GLY A 25 -16.30 -0.18 2.40
N TYR A 26 -17.13 -0.67 1.46
CA TYR A 26 -17.07 -0.28 0.03
C TYR A 26 -17.00 1.24 -0.16
N LYS A 27 -17.81 2.00 0.59
CA LYS A 27 -17.83 3.46 0.50
C LYS A 27 -16.46 4.06 0.80
N LYS A 28 -15.79 3.63 1.87
CA LYS A 28 -14.44 4.13 2.23
C LYS A 28 -13.42 3.76 1.15
N VAL A 29 -13.52 2.55 0.59
CA VAL A 29 -12.63 2.13 -0.51
C VAL A 29 -12.78 3.06 -1.72
N VAL A 30 -14.01 3.40 -2.11
CA VAL A 30 -14.27 4.29 -3.26
C VAL A 30 -13.93 5.74 -2.95
N ASP A 31 -14.15 6.21 -1.72
CA ASP A 31 -13.81 7.57 -1.30
C ASP A 31 -12.29 7.79 -1.34
N GLU A 32 -11.51 6.79 -0.93
CA GLU A 32 -10.04 6.84 -0.92
C GLU A 32 -9.45 6.55 -2.31
N MET A 33 -9.78 5.40 -2.91
CA MET A 33 -9.15 4.94 -4.15
C MET A 33 -9.83 5.43 -5.43
N GLY A 34 -10.98 6.11 -5.29
CA GLY A 34 -11.82 6.49 -6.42
C GLY A 34 -12.62 5.32 -7.01
N LEU A 35 -13.13 5.55 -8.22
CA LEU A 35 -13.94 4.55 -8.92
C LEU A 35 -13.06 3.41 -9.46
N PRO A 36 -13.46 2.15 -9.24
CA PRO A 36 -12.72 1.02 -9.80
C PRO A 36 -12.86 0.96 -11.32
N LEU A 37 -11.81 0.50 -12.01
CA LEU A 37 -11.82 0.21 -13.44
C LEU A 37 -12.80 -0.91 -13.78
N ASN A 38 -12.90 -1.90 -12.90
CA ASN A 38 -13.80 -3.04 -13.06
C ASN A 38 -14.34 -3.48 -11.70
N LYS A 39 -15.57 -3.99 -11.70
CA LYS A 39 -16.26 -4.50 -10.53
C LYS A 39 -16.84 -5.87 -10.86
N ILE A 40 -16.43 -6.91 -10.13
CA ILE A 40 -16.96 -8.27 -10.25
C ILE A 40 -17.72 -8.60 -8.96
N GLU A 41 -18.97 -9.01 -9.10
CA GLU A 41 -19.84 -9.36 -7.97
C GLU A 41 -20.25 -10.83 -8.08
N ALA A 42 -20.01 -11.60 -7.02
CA ALA A 42 -20.27 -13.03 -6.94
C ALA A 42 -20.78 -13.41 -5.55
N GLY A 43 -22.11 -13.41 -5.38
CA GLY A 43 -22.74 -13.66 -4.07
C GLY A 43 -22.38 -12.56 -3.07
N SER A 44 -21.83 -12.93 -1.91
CA SER A 44 -21.34 -11.97 -0.93
C SER A 44 -19.93 -11.41 -1.21
N LEU A 45 -19.27 -11.88 -2.28
CA LEU A 45 -17.94 -11.43 -2.67
C LEU A 45 -18.03 -10.32 -3.73
N LEU A 46 -17.33 -9.22 -3.49
CA LEU A 46 -17.16 -8.11 -4.42
C LEU A 46 -15.68 -7.89 -4.68
N ILE A 47 -15.26 -7.88 -5.94
CA ILE A 47 -13.87 -7.63 -6.35
C ILE A 47 -13.85 -6.32 -7.14
N LEU A 48 -13.12 -5.34 -6.61
CA LEU A 48 -12.86 -4.05 -7.22
C LEU A 48 -11.45 -4.09 -7.83
N THR A 49 -11.34 -3.79 -9.11
CA THR A 49 -10.05 -3.72 -9.80
C THR A 49 -9.71 -2.27 -10.07
N TYR A 50 -8.52 -1.87 -9.68
CA TYR A 50 -7.91 -0.56 -9.88
C TYR A 50 -6.69 -0.71 -10.79
N PRO A 51 -6.12 0.39 -11.34
CA PRO A 51 -4.96 0.31 -12.23
C PRO A 51 -3.78 -0.46 -11.62
N ASP A 52 -3.50 -0.18 -10.34
CA ASP A 52 -2.33 -0.71 -9.63
C ASP A 52 -2.72 -1.67 -8.50
N SER A 53 -3.98 -2.05 -8.36
CA SER A 53 -4.40 -2.92 -7.26
C SER A 53 -5.75 -3.57 -7.49
N SER A 54 -6.11 -4.51 -6.63
CA SER A 54 -7.45 -5.05 -6.54
C SER A 54 -7.84 -5.21 -5.09
N VAL A 55 -9.08 -4.84 -4.76
CA VAL A 55 -9.66 -4.94 -3.43
C VAL A 55 -10.78 -5.95 -3.49
N ARG A 56 -10.77 -6.93 -2.59
CA ARG A 56 -11.86 -7.88 -2.42
C ARG A 56 -12.59 -7.54 -1.14
N LEU A 57 -13.90 -7.41 -1.24
CA LEU A 57 -14.82 -7.25 -0.14
C LEU A 57 -15.66 -8.51 0.00
N ARG A 58 -15.97 -8.88 1.23
CA ARG A 58 -16.97 -9.89 1.58
C ARG A 58 -17.94 -9.25 2.57
N ASP A 59 -19.24 -9.37 2.30
CA ASP A 59 -20.28 -8.76 3.15
C ASP A 59 -20.03 -7.25 3.38
N ASP A 60 -19.69 -6.54 2.29
CA ASP A 60 -19.33 -5.12 2.28
C ASP A 60 -18.06 -4.74 3.07
N ARG A 61 -17.21 -5.72 3.43
CA ARG A 61 -15.97 -5.48 4.18
C ARG A 61 -14.75 -5.91 3.41
N VAL A 62 -13.72 -5.06 3.34
CA VAL A 62 -12.44 -5.42 2.71
C VAL A 62 -11.83 -6.62 3.45
N VAL A 63 -11.71 -7.74 2.73
CA VAL A 63 -11.11 -8.97 3.24
C VAL A 63 -9.75 -9.26 2.62
N MET A 64 -9.44 -8.62 1.50
CA MET A 64 -8.15 -8.77 0.84
C MET A 64 -7.88 -7.53 -0.01
N MET A 65 -6.65 -7.07 0.01
CA MET A 65 -6.13 -6.13 -0.97
C MET A 65 -4.91 -6.78 -1.63
N LYS A 66 -4.78 -6.61 -2.94
CA LYS A 66 -3.66 -7.09 -3.72
C LYS A 66 -3.18 -5.94 -4.57
N ILE A 67 -2.01 -5.41 -4.25
CA ILE A 67 -1.36 -4.40 -5.06
C ILE A 67 -0.67 -5.08 -6.25
N ALA A 68 -0.98 -4.64 -7.45
CA ALA A 68 -0.31 -5.01 -8.68
C ALA A 68 0.88 -4.07 -8.88
N GLY A 69 1.99 -4.61 -9.39
CA GLY A 69 3.14 -3.77 -9.79
C GLY A 69 4.36 -3.82 -8.89
N VAL A 70 4.41 -4.67 -7.87
CA VAL A 70 5.70 -5.08 -7.28
C VAL A 70 5.99 -6.52 -7.64
N GLU A 71 7.20 -6.76 -8.17
CA GLU A 71 7.64 -8.07 -8.62
C GLU A 71 9.00 -8.42 -8.02
N ALA A 72 9.34 -9.72 -8.04
CA ALA A 72 10.67 -10.18 -7.67
C ALA A 72 11.73 -9.47 -8.54
N GLY A 73 12.83 -9.05 -7.91
CA GLY A 73 13.92 -8.32 -8.56
C GLY A 73 13.76 -6.79 -8.54
N PHE A 74 12.61 -6.24 -8.15
CA PHE A 74 12.46 -4.79 -7.96
C PHE A 74 13.42 -4.28 -6.89
N THR A 75 13.96 -3.08 -7.08
CA THR A 75 14.82 -2.44 -6.07
C THR A 75 13.99 -1.78 -5.00
N TYR A 76 14.56 -1.57 -3.81
CA TYR A 76 13.93 -0.81 -2.72
C TYR A 76 13.30 0.50 -3.23
N SER A 77 14.05 1.32 -3.96
CA SER A 77 13.54 2.61 -4.48
C SER A 77 12.32 2.44 -5.38
N LYS A 78 12.27 1.38 -6.19
CA LYS A 78 11.12 1.10 -7.06
C LYS A 78 9.91 0.64 -6.25
N VAL A 79 10.14 -0.13 -5.19
CA VAL A 79 9.07 -0.52 -4.25
C VAL A 79 8.48 0.72 -3.57
N ILE A 80 9.32 1.61 -3.04
CA ILE A 80 8.84 2.84 -2.39
C ILE A 80 8.17 3.79 -3.38
N ALA A 81 8.67 3.89 -4.62
CA ALA A 81 8.04 4.70 -5.65
C ALA A 81 6.63 4.20 -6.03
N GLN A 82 6.41 2.88 -5.96
CA GLN A 82 5.13 2.25 -6.31
C GLN A 82 4.16 2.20 -5.12
N LEU A 83 4.65 1.89 -3.92
CA LEU A 83 3.84 1.60 -2.74
C LEU A 83 3.87 2.69 -1.68
N GLY A 84 4.76 3.67 -1.81
CA GLY A 84 5.04 4.63 -0.75
C GLY A 84 5.85 4.02 0.39
N ASP A 85 5.83 4.71 1.53
CA ASP A 85 6.56 4.27 2.72
C ASP A 85 5.86 3.08 3.40
N PRO A 86 6.62 2.04 3.81
CA PRO A 86 6.05 0.91 4.52
C PRO A 86 5.60 1.32 5.92
N ALA A 87 4.52 0.71 6.40
CA ALA A 87 4.04 0.87 7.77
C ALA A 87 5.10 0.47 8.81
N SER A 88 5.94 -0.53 8.49
CA SER A 88 7.16 -0.78 9.24
C SER A 88 8.26 -1.39 8.38
N LYS A 89 9.52 -1.12 8.75
CA LYS A 89 10.70 -1.72 8.14
C LYS A 89 11.51 -2.45 9.22
N ILE A 90 11.84 -3.71 8.95
CA ILE A 90 12.70 -4.54 9.78
C ILE A 90 13.93 -4.94 8.95
N GLU A 91 15.12 -4.86 9.52
CA GLU A 91 16.36 -5.25 8.86
C GLU A 91 17.08 -6.32 9.69
N VAL A 92 17.27 -7.51 9.12
CA VAL A 92 17.87 -8.67 9.79
C VAL A 92 18.82 -9.36 8.82
N SER A 93 20.10 -9.46 9.19
CA SER A 93 21.12 -10.19 8.44
C SER A 93 21.18 -9.84 6.94
N GLY A 94 21.11 -8.56 6.61
CA GLY A 94 21.14 -8.07 5.22
C GLY A 94 19.84 -8.31 4.43
N THR A 95 18.79 -8.79 5.10
CA THR A 95 17.43 -8.90 4.56
C THR A 95 16.57 -7.78 5.14
N GLN A 96 15.89 -7.05 4.27
CA GLN A 96 14.95 -6.01 4.65
C GLN A 96 13.53 -6.55 4.48
N ILE A 97 12.72 -6.46 5.53
CA ILE A 97 11.33 -6.84 5.53
C ILE A 97 10.54 -5.54 5.64
N LEU A 98 9.84 -5.20 4.56
CA LEU A 98 8.94 -4.06 4.49
C LEU A 98 7.53 -4.58 4.73
N ASN A 99 6.92 -4.18 5.84
CA ASN A 99 5.53 -4.47 6.11
C ASN A 99 4.71 -3.27 5.66
N TYR A 100 3.87 -3.54 4.67
CA TYR A 100 2.72 -2.73 4.32
C TYR A 100 1.51 -3.30 5.05
N LEU A 101 0.43 -2.53 5.05
CA LEU A 101 -0.79 -2.91 5.75
C LEU A 101 -1.36 -4.25 5.26
N ASP A 102 -1.25 -4.50 3.96
CA ASP A 102 -1.83 -5.65 3.27
C ASP A 102 -0.79 -6.63 2.72
N MET A 103 0.51 -6.37 2.90
CA MET A 103 1.55 -7.29 2.45
C MET A 103 2.89 -7.09 3.14
N THR A 104 3.69 -8.14 3.10
CA THR A 104 5.09 -8.11 3.48
C THR A 104 5.94 -8.33 2.24
N ILE A 105 6.86 -7.40 1.99
CA ILE A 105 7.86 -7.50 0.93
C ILE A 105 9.21 -7.77 1.59
N LYS A 106 9.87 -8.84 1.17
CA LYS A 106 11.24 -9.15 1.60
C LYS A 106 12.20 -8.76 0.49
N LEU A 107 13.23 -8.02 0.86
CA LEU A 107 14.35 -7.67 0.01
C LEU A 107 15.64 -8.26 0.57
N GLN A 108 16.53 -8.71 -0.32
CA GLN A 108 17.87 -9.13 0.02
C GLN A 108 18.84 -8.49 -0.98
N GLY A 109 19.93 -7.90 -0.49
CA GLY A 109 20.83 -7.11 -1.35
C GLY A 109 20.13 -5.95 -2.06
N GLY A 110 19.11 -5.36 -1.42
CA GLY A 110 18.34 -4.24 -1.97
C GLY A 110 17.32 -4.61 -3.06
N LYS A 111 17.10 -5.91 -3.34
CA LYS A 111 16.14 -6.39 -4.33
C LYS A 111 15.06 -7.27 -3.72
N VAL A 112 13.83 -7.18 -4.21
CA VAL A 112 12.69 -8.00 -3.79
C VAL A 112 12.95 -9.47 -4.11
N ILE A 113 12.85 -10.31 -3.08
CA ILE A 113 12.98 -11.78 -3.20
C ILE A 113 11.67 -12.51 -2.88
N ALA A 114 10.76 -11.88 -2.14
CA ALA A 114 9.47 -12.46 -1.80
C ALA A 114 8.44 -11.38 -1.53
N ILE A 115 7.19 -11.68 -1.90
CA ILE A 115 6.01 -10.84 -1.65
C ILE A 115 4.96 -11.75 -1.04
N LYS A 116 4.47 -11.39 0.13
CA LYS A 116 3.43 -12.14 0.84
C LYS A 116 2.26 -11.21 1.12
N ASN A 117 1.10 -11.50 0.55
CA ASN A 117 -0.11 -10.73 0.83
C ASN A 117 -0.71 -11.18 2.18
N ALA A 118 -1.07 -10.23 3.02
CA ALA A 118 -1.90 -10.44 4.19
C ALA A 118 -3.28 -10.91 3.70
N GLY A 119 -3.66 -12.14 4.06
CA GLY A 119 -4.92 -12.75 3.63
C GLY A 119 -4.80 -14.01 2.77
N GLN A 120 -3.58 -14.43 2.36
CA GLN A 120 -3.36 -15.82 1.94
C GLN A 120 -3.29 -16.73 3.17
N VAL A 121 -4.45 -16.98 3.77
CA VAL A 121 -4.66 -18.17 4.59
C VAL A 121 -4.97 -19.29 3.60
N ARG A 122 -4.11 -20.31 3.56
CA ARG A 122 -4.34 -21.53 2.79
C ARG A 122 -5.59 -22.24 3.27
#